data_AF-V5GEW2-F1
#
_entry.id   AF-V5GEW2-F1
#
_cell.length_a   1.000
_cell.length_b   1.000
_cell.length_c   1.000
_cell.angle_alpha   90.00
_cell.angle_beta   90.00
_cell.angle_gamma   90.00
#
_symmetry.space_group_name_H-M   'P 1'
#
loop_
_entity.id
_entity.type
_entity.pdbx_description
1 polymer ?
#
loop_
_entity_poly.entity_id
_entity_poly.type
_entity_poly.pdbx_seq_one_letter_code
_entity_poly.pdbx_strand_id
1 'polypeptide(L)'
;MAEDQSWKERGTGTLRVNIPKKSSDKRLARLVMRADGILRVILNVPLFQGMKCELHEKFVRIVALEDTKPVHYAIKLSNPNNAAALMDVLDDFVISEDSSAQA
;
A
#
# COMPACT_ATOMS: atom_id res chain seq x y z
N MET A 1 -4.39 26.59 6.87
CA MET A 1 -3.31 25.81 7.52
C MET A 1 -4.02 24.68 8.24
N ALA A 2 -3.92 23.44 7.76
CA ALA A 2 -4.71 22.34 8.33
C ALA A 2 -4.15 21.95 9.69
N GLU A 3 -5.02 21.95 10.70
CA GLU A 3 -4.81 21.52 12.09
C GLU A 3 -4.20 20.11 12.15
N ASP A 4 -3.13 20.00 12.93
CA ASP A 4 -2.34 18.82 13.29
C ASP A 4 -1.83 17.95 12.13
N GLN A 5 -0.53 18.12 11.81
CA GLN A 5 0.31 17.13 11.10
C GLN A 5 0.51 15.86 11.94
N SER A 6 -0.56 15.29 12.49
CA SER A 6 -0.55 14.11 13.33
C SER A 6 -1.10 12.90 12.59
N TRP A 7 -0.52 11.74 12.85
CA TRP A 7 -0.99 10.48 12.29
C TRP A 7 -2.28 10.05 12.99
N LYS A 8 -3.37 9.93 12.24
CA LYS A 8 -4.64 9.41 12.76
C LYS A 8 -4.76 7.91 12.50
N GLU A 9 -5.00 7.14 13.55
CA GLU A 9 -5.25 5.70 13.41
C GLU A 9 -6.57 5.45 12.66
N ARG A 10 -6.51 4.61 11.61
CA ARG A 10 -7.68 4.24 10.80
C ARG A 10 -8.29 2.90 11.18
N GLY A 11 -7.53 2.03 11.82
CA GLY A 11 -7.96 0.74 12.33
C GLY A 11 -6.84 -0.29 12.35
N THR A 12 -7.09 -1.38 13.07
CA THR A 12 -6.20 -2.54 13.18
C THR A 12 -6.86 -3.77 12.55
N GLY A 13 -6.07 -4.60 11.88
CA GLY A 13 -6.52 -5.88 11.37
C GLY A 13 -5.60 -6.49 10.32
N THR A 14 -6.14 -7.42 9.55
CA THR A 14 -5.34 -8.22 8.61
C THR A 14 -5.10 -7.47 7.30
N LEU A 15 -3.82 -7.30 6.95
CA LEU A 15 -3.35 -6.76 5.68
C LEU A 15 -3.06 -7.88 4.68
N ARG A 16 -3.47 -7.71 3.42
CA ARG A 16 -3.21 -8.65 2.32
C ARG A 16 -2.81 -7.88 1.05
N VAL A 17 -1.82 -8.41 0.34
CA VAL A 17 -1.47 -7.98 -1.02
C VAL A 17 -2.16 -8.95 -1.98
N ASN A 18 -3.10 -8.44 -2.76
CA ASN A 18 -3.84 -9.24 -3.73
C ASN A 18 -3.20 -9.08 -5.11
N ILE A 19 -2.59 -10.15 -5.60
CA ILE A 19 -1.89 -10.19 -6.89
C ILE A 19 -2.74 -10.97 -7.89
N PRO A 20 -3.04 -10.43 -9.09
CA PRO A 20 -3.76 -11.16 -10.12
C PRO A 20 -2.90 -12.29 -10.68
N LYS A 21 -3.50 -13.47 -10.90
CA LYS A 21 -2.79 -14.67 -11.36
C LYS A 21 -2.50 -14.71 -12.87
N LYS A 22 -3.09 -13.82 -13.67
CA LYS A 22 -2.95 -13.81 -15.13
C LYS A 22 -2.50 -12.43 -15.61
N SER A 23 -1.38 -12.36 -16.33
CA SER A 23 -0.89 -11.12 -16.96
C SER A 23 -1.84 -10.53 -18.01
N SER A 24 -2.84 -11.29 -18.47
CA SER A 24 -3.88 -10.81 -19.39
C SER A 24 -4.96 -9.96 -18.69
N ASP A 25 -5.08 -10.06 -17.37
CA ASP A 25 -5.96 -9.20 -16.59
C ASP A 25 -5.24 -7.87 -16.37
N LYS A 26 -5.75 -6.78 -16.96
CA LYS A 26 -5.32 -5.39 -16.71
C LYS A 26 -5.50 -4.93 -15.25
N ARG A 27 -5.72 -5.86 -14.31
CA ARG A 27 -5.93 -5.56 -12.91
C ARG A 27 -4.58 -5.39 -12.25
N LEU A 28 -4.36 -4.22 -11.66
CA LEU A 28 -3.18 -3.96 -10.85
C LEU A 28 -3.25 -4.75 -9.54
N ALA A 29 -2.09 -5.09 -8.98
CA ALA A 29 -2.01 -5.60 -7.62
C ALA A 29 -2.64 -4.59 -6.65
N ARG A 30 -3.27 -5.05 -5.57
CA ARG A 30 -3.95 -4.15 -4.62
C ARG A 30 -3.58 -4.50 -3.19
N LEU A 31 -3.38 -3.47 -2.40
CA LEU A 31 -3.22 -3.57 -0.96
C LEU A 31 -4.59 -3.44 -0.30
N VAL A 32 -5.02 -4.49 0.40
CA VAL A 32 -6.32 -4.53 1.08
C VAL A 32 -6.11 -4.84 2.55
N MET A 33 -6.68 -4.00 3.41
CA MET A 33 -6.69 -4.23 4.86
C MET A 33 -8.13 -4.24 5.36
N ARG A 34 -8.43 -5.22 6.21
CA ARG A 34 -9.75 -5.37 6.85
C ARG A 34 -9.59 -5.28 8.35
N ALA A 35 -10.48 -4.54 9.00
CA ALA A 35 -10.53 -4.45 10.45
C ALA A 35 -10.97 -5.77 11.07
N ASP A 36 -10.44 -6.08 12.25
CA ASP A 36 -10.81 -7.29 12.99
C ASP A 36 -12.27 -7.22 13.50
N GLY A 37 -12.90 -8.38 13.65
CA GLY A 37 -14.30 -8.50 14.08
C GLY A 37 -15.30 -8.35 12.93
N ILE A 38 -15.52 -7.12 12.43
CA ILE A 38 -16.56 -6.83 11.42
C ILE A 38 -16.07 -6.97 9.97
N LEU A 39 -14.78 -7.21 9.75
CA LEU A 39 -14.15 -7.38 8.42
C LEU A 39 -14.36 -6.18 7.46
N ARG A 40 -14.65 -5.00 8.02
CA ARG A 40 -14.79 -3.74 7.28
C ARG A 40 -13.47 -3.41 6.59
N VAL A 41 -13.54 -3.03 5.31
CA VAL A 41 -12.37 -2.58 4.56
C VAL A 41 -11.94 -1.21 5.10
N ILE A 42 -10.69 -1.14 5.57
CA ILE A 42 -10.07 0.08 6.09
C ILE A 42 -8.98 0.62 5.16
N LEU A 43 -8.43 -0.22 4.29
CA LEU A 43 -7.51 0.16 3.23
C LEU A 43 -7.85 -0.65 1.98
N ASN A 44 -7.97 -0.01 0.83
CA ASN A 44 -8.13 -0.67 -0.46
C ASN A 44 -7.49 0.19 -1.55
N VAL A 45 -6.18 0.05 -1.69
CA VAL A 45 -5.36 0.89 -2.57
C VAL A 45 -4.82 0.03 -3.70
N PRO A 46 -4.97 0.45 -4.97
CA PRO A 46 -4.23 -0.18 -6.06
C PRO A 46 -2.74 0.17 -5.93
N LEU A 47 -1.88 -0.83 -6.05
CA LEU A 47 -0.45 -0.62 -6.25
C LEU A 47 -0.25 -0.18 -7.69
N PHE A 48 0.55 0.86 -7.89
CA PHE A 48 0.85 1.41 -9.20
C PHE A 48 2.34 1.72 -9.31
N GLN A 49 2.84 1.73 -10.54
CA GLN A 49 4.24 2.02 -10.84
C GLN A 49 4.61 3.43 -10.37
N GLY A 50 5.78 3.59 -9.73
CA GLY A 50 6.23 4.87 -9.20
C GLY A 50 5.54 5.31 -7.90
N MET A 51 4.77 4.43 -7.25
CA MET A 51 4.25 4.66 -5.90
C MET A 51 5.41 4.78 -4.90
N LYS A 52 5.46 5.88 -4.13
CA LYS A 52 6.49 6.08 -3.12
C LYS A 52 6.23 5.21 -1.90
N CYS A 53 7.18 4.33 -1.59
CA CYS A 53 7.19 3.47 -0.42
C CYS A 53 8.47 3.73 0.39
N GLU A 54 8.34 3.83 1.71
CA GLU A 54 9.48 4.04 2.62
C GLU A 54 9.36 3.11 3.82
N LEU A 55 10.43 2.37 4.11
CA LEU A 55 10.53 1.55 5.32
C LEU A 55 11.13 2.36 6.47
N HIS A 56 10.47 2.34 7.63
CA HIS A 56 10.94 2.99 8.85
C HIS A 56 10.75 2.05 10.05
N GLU A 57 11.77 1.26 10.36
CA GLU A 57 11.77 0.25 11.43
C GLU A 57 10.62 -0.78 11.30
N LYS A 58 9.52 -0.55 12.02
CA LYS A 58 8.31 -1.39 12.02
C LYS A 58 7.16 -0.78 11.20
N PHE A 59 7.40 0.37 10.58
CA PHE A 59 6.41 1.10 9.81
C PHE A 59 6.77 1.06 8.32
N VAL A 60 5.78 0.76 7.49
CA VAL A 60 5.87 0.93 6.04
C VAL A 60 5.00 2.13 5.67
N ARG A 61 5.64 3.19 5.18
CA ARG A 61 4.95 4.40 4.73
C ARG A 61 4.73 4.30 3.24
N ILE A 62 3.50 4.57 2.80
CA ILE A 62 3.12 4.55 1.39
C ILE A 62 2.33 5.80 1.04
N VAL A 63 2.47 6.28 -0.20
CA VAL A 63 1.64 7.36 -0.73
C VAL A 63 0.63 6.79 -1.70
N ALA A 64 -0.65 6.86 -1.33
CA ALA A 64 -1.74 6.31 -2.11
C ALA A 64 -2.66 7.39 -2.63
N LEU A 65 -3.37 7.10 -3.72
CA LEU A 65 -4.40 7.99 -4.27
C LEU A 65 -5.78 7.52 -3.76
N GLU A 66 -6.41 8.34 -2.93
CA GLU A 66 -7.78 8.14 -2.43
C GLU A 66 -8.63 9.31 -2.91
N ASP A 67 -9.73 9.05 -3.62
CA ASP A 67 -10.64 10.07 -4.17
C ASP A 67 -9.91 11.23 -4.86
N THR A 68 -8.94 10.90 -5.73
CA THR A 68 -8.06 11.82 -6.49
C THR A 68 -7.08 12.66 -5.64
N LYS A 69 -7.01 12.43 -4.33
CA LYS A 69 -6.05 13.10 -3.44
C LYS A 69 -4.92 12.16 -3.04
N PRO A 70 -3.66 12.62 -3.07
CA PRO A 70 -2.56 11.85 -2.48
C PRO A 70 -2.69 11.87 -0.96
N VAL A 71 -2.78 10.68 -0.37
CA VAL A 71 -2.88 10.46 1.08
C VAL A 71 -1.68 9.64 1.52
N HIS A 72 -1.03 10.09 2.59
CA HIS A 72 0.06 9.37 3.23
C HIS A 72 -0.50 8.34 4.21
N TYR A 73 -0.08 7.09 4.06
CA TYR A 73 -0.41 6.00 4.96
C TYR A 73 0.85 5.52 5.67
N ALA A 74 0.71 5.20 6.95
CA ALA A 74 1.74 4.51 7.73
C ALA A 74 1.16 3.20 8.24
N ILE A 75 1.70 2.08 7.77
CA ILE A 75 1.29 0.74 8.16
C ILE A 75 2.26 0.26 9.22
N LYS A 76 1.76 0.08 10.45
CA LYS A 76 2.55 -0.47 11.55
C LYS A 76 2.45 -1.99 11.54
N LEU A 77 3.59 -2.67 11.50
CA LEU A 77 3.69 -4.11 11.67
C LEU A 77 4.20 -4.46 13.07
N SER A 78 4.01 -5.71 13.49
CA SER A 78 4.45 -6.19 14.81
C SER A 78 5.96 -6.19 14.96
N ASN A 79 6.67 -6.59 13.90
CA ASN A 79 8.11 -6.80 13.86
C ASN A 79 8.74 -6.13 12.63
N PRO A 80 10.01 -5.68 12.72
CA PRO A 80 10.70 -5.06 11.60
C PRO A 80 10.92 -6.04 10.45
N ASN A 81 11.14 -7.32 10.73
CA ASN A 81 11.30 -8.35 9.71
C ASN A 81 10.06 -8.47 8.81
N ASN A 82 8.85 -8.33 9.39
CA ASN A 82 7.61 -8.36 8.62
C ASN A 82 7.47 -7.10 7.77
N ALA A 83 7.93 -5.96 8.27
CA ALA A 83 7.90 -4.70 7.55
C ALA A 83 8.87 -4.72 6.36
N ALA A 84 10.06 -5.28 6.53
CA ALA A 84 11.02 -5.53 5.46
C ALA A 84 10.43 -6.47 4.40
N ALA A 85 9.87 -7.63 4.80
CA ALA A 85 9.25 -8.56 3.86
C ALA A 85 8.07 -7.95 3.08
N LEU A 86 7.29 -7.06 3.71
CA LEU A 86 6.24 -6.31 3.02
C LEU A 86 6.84 -5.32 2.02
N MET A 87 7.90 -4.61 2.41
CA MET A 87 8.60 -3.65 1.54
C MET A 87 9.18 -4.35 0.31
N ASP A 88 9.85 -5.50 0.48
CA ASP A 88 10.41 -6.28 -0.64
C ASP A 88 9.33 -6.64 -1.67
N VAL A 89 8.17 -7.10 -1.19
CA VAL A 89 7.02 -7.40 -2.07
C VAL A 89 6.49 -6.14 -2.74
N LEU A 90 6.46 -5.00 -2.06
CA LEU A 90 6.01 -3.74 -2.66
C LEU A 90 6.98 -3.25 -3.74
N ASP A 91 8.28 -3.31 -3.50
CA ASP A 91 9.31 -2.87 -4.45
C ASP A 91 9.22 -3.65 -5.77
N ASP A 92 8.98 -4.96 -5.71
CA ASP A 92 8.75 -5.80 -6.91
C ASP A 92 7.62 -5.27 -7.81
N PHE A 93 6.55 -4.70 -7.22
CA PHE A 93 5.40 -4.16 -7.95
C PHE A 93 5.53 -2.67 -8.30
N VAL A 94 6.34 -1.92 -7.56
CA VAL A 94 6.56 -0.49 -7.80
C VAL A 94 7.57 -0.25 -8.92
N ILE A 95 8.56 -1.15 -9.05
CA ILE A 95 9.68 -1.05 -10.00
C ILE A 95 9.34 -1.64 -11.37
N SER A 96 8.27 -2.44 -11.50
CA SER A 96 7.96 -3.10 -12.78
C SER A 96 7.77 -2.08 -13.91
N GLU A 97 8.77 -1.99 -14.79
CA GLU A 97 8.76 -1.20 -16.01
C GLU A 97 7.61 -1.65 -16.92
N ASP A 98 6.71 -0.73 -17.26
CA ASP A 98 6.08 -0.74 -18.57
C ASP A 98 6.92 0.13 -19.52
N SER A 99 7.72 -0.53 -20.36
CA SER A 99 8.28 0.03 -21.59
C SER A 99 7.16 0.31 -22.61
N SER A 100 6.22 1.20 -22.27
CA SER A 100 5.14 1.60 -23.18
C SER A 100 4.81 3.10 -23.10
N ALA A 101 5.85 3.93 -23.20
CA ALA A 101 5.78 5.30 -23.73
C ALA A 101 7.14 5.54 -24.41
N GLN A 102 7.28 5.57 -25.74
CA GLN A 102 6.65 6.50 -26.66
C GLN A 102 6.70 5.95 -28.10
N ALA A 103 5.68 6.33 -28.87
CA ALA A 103 5.56 6.20 -30.32
C ALA A 103 6.53 7.12 -31.08
#